data_AF-A0A734FUI9-F1
#
_entry.id   AF-A0A734FUI9-F1
#
_cell.length_a   1.000
_cell.length_b   1.000
_cell.length_c   1.000
_cell.angle_alpha   90.00
_cell.angle_beta   90.00
_cell.angle_gamma   90.00
#
_symmetry.space_group_name_H-M   'P 1'
#
loop_
_entity.id
_entity.type
_entity.pdbx_description
1 polymer ?
#
loop_
_entity_poly.entity_id
_entity_poly.type
_entity_poly.pdbx_seq_one_letter_code
_entity_poly.pdbx_strand_id
1 'polypeptide(L)'
;MSNIDKQALRERYSPKPAPKCHICGAQMTIQRMSASRITYGCTGATYDDKGCHYAEGRSIADDHYEQSRVTVVDVSNPDVLALLDELEHYKSREERVTKLVMDNSTSWDALYKKLEAAEKRIAEQSAIVAAAEKLVRCKGRYHSELNYRALAKLFGVVTPDLPPLEHENVHYADAAEVEITALRQRIQELEAKLETADKLQDSAFRDGLKAGFSYGQTDDQSGFAQCMSAYSPRDGIGVKQQQYSVDSEGSRNQPGMVVAVHIGAGDFVKVKGRVFEVEETDFDDHDVTLWFVGGNALKCSAGCPVEVVSAPVAADIKVKE
;
A
#
# COMPACT_ATOMS: atom_id res chain seq x y z
N MET A 1 7.31 29.89 -3.39
CA MET A 1 8.74 30.28 -3.33
C MET A 1 8.92 31.42 -4.31
N SER A 2 9.44 32.57 -3.86
CA SER A 2 9.73 33.70 -4.74
C SER A 2 10.65 33.24 -5.89
N ASN A 3 10.28 33.59 -7.12
CA ASN A 3 11.10 33.30 -8.30
C ASN A 3 12.31 34.24 -8.25
N ILE A 4 13.37 33.79 -7.57
CA ILE A 4 14.61 34.55 -7.45
C ILE A 4 15.29 34.55 -8.81
N ASP A 5 15.39 35.73 -9.41
CA ASP A 5 16.14 35.94 -10.64
C ASP A 5 17.64 35.81 -10.37
N LYS A 6 18.18 34.62 -10.65
CA LYS A 6 19.60 34.30 -10.47
C LYS A 6 20.50 35.14 -11.39
N GLN A 7 20.01 35.52 -12.56
CA GLN A 7 20.77 36.34 -13.51
C GLN A 7 20.93 37.76 -12.97
N ALA A 8 19.85 38.35 -12.44
CA ALA A 8 19.91 39.64 -11.78
C ALA A 8 20.86 39.63 -10.55
N LEU A 9 20.93 38.51 -9.82
CA LEU A 9 21.90 38.35 -8.73
C LEU A 9 23.35 38.27 -9.25
N ARG A 10 23.61 37.49 -10.30
CA ARG A 10 24.93 37.42 -10.93
C ARG A 10 25.39 38.81 -11.38
N GLU A 11 24.54 39.58 -12.05
CA GLU A 11 24.86 40.93 -12.51
C GLU A 11 25.11 41.90 -11.35
N ARG A 12 24.32 41.81 -10.28
CA ARG A 12 24.45 42.69 -9.11
C ARG A 12 25.76 42.49 -8.35
N TYR A 13 26.18 41.24 -8.18
CA TYR A 13 27.37 40.88 -7.39
C TYR A 13 28.63 40.71 -8.25
N SER A 14 28.53 40.90 -9.57
CA SER A 14 29.68 40.93 -10.47
C SER A 14 30.51 42.21 -10.30
N PRO A 15 31.84 42.13 -10.48
CA PRO A 15 32.72 43.29 -10.53
C PRO A 15 32.21 44.36 -11.52
N LYS A 16 32.01 45.58 -11.01
CA LYS A 16 31.57 46.71 -11.85
C LYS A 16 32.74 47.32 -12.61
N PRO A 17 32.56 47.71 -13.89
CA PRO A 17 33.61 48.37 -14.65
C PRO A 17 33.94 49.75 -14.04
N ALA A 18 35.18 50.20 -14.25
CA ALA A 18 35.60 51.52 -13.81
C ALA A 18 34.75 52.62 -14.48
N PRO A 19 34.29 53.64 -13.73
CA PRO A 19 33.49 54.71 -14.28
C PRO A 19 34.30 55.56 -15.27
N LYS A 20 33.58 56.22 -16.18
CA LYS A 20 34.16 57.23 -17.07
C LYS A 20 34.16 58.59 -16.38
N CYS A 21 35.17 59.41 -16.68
CA CYS A 21 35.26 60.78 -16.22
C CYS A 21 34.11 61.60 -16.81
N HIS A 22 33.36 62.31 -15.97
CA HIS A 22 32.27 63.16 -16.42
C HIS A 22 32.75 64.46 -17.11
N ILE A 23 34.03 64.81 -16.96
CA ILE A 23 34.63 66.03 -17.55
C ILE A 23 35.17 65.75 -18.96
N CYS A 24 35.92 64.65 -19.15
CA CYS A 24 36.58 64.34 -20.44
C CYS A 24 36.19 62.99 -21.07
N GLY A 25 35.38 62.17 -20.40
CA GLY A 25 34.96 60.85 -20.91
C GLY A 25 35.99 59.74 -20.81
N ALA A 26 37.24 60.03 -20.41
CA ALA A 26 38.30 59.04 -20.24
C ALA A 26 37.98 58.03 -19.11
N GLN A 27 38.50 56.81 -19.21
CA GLN A 27 38.33 55.80 -18.16
C GLN A 27 39.10 56.22 -16.90
N MET A 28 38.42 56.22 -15.77
CA MET A 28 39.03 56.62 -14.50
C MET A 28 39.83 55.48 -13.88
N THR A 29 40.83 55.82 -13.09
CA THR A 29 41.67 54.87 -12.35
C THR A 29 41.39 54.92 -10.86
N ILE A 30 41.62 53.80 -10.18
CA ILE A 30 41.42 53.69 -8.73
C ILE A 30 42.50 54.51 -8.01
N GLN A 31 42.07 55.45 -7.17
CA GLN A 31 42.96 56.30 -6.38
C GLN A 31 43.05 55.85 -4.92
N ARG A 32 41.95 55.30 -4.40
CA ARG A 32 41.86 54.78 -3.05
C ARG A 32 40.83 53.66 -2.98
N MET A 33 41.16 52.58 -2.28
CA MET A 33 40.21 51.54 -1.89
C MET A 33 40.15 51.47 -0.38
N SER A 34 38.95 51.58 0.18
CA SER A 34 38.69 51.45 1.62
C SER A 34 37.49 50.54 1.83
N ALA A 35 37.76 49.26 2.07
CA ALA A 35 36.74 48.20 2.12
C ALA A 35 35.83 48.28 0.88
N SER A 36 34.51 48.51 1.08
CA SER A 36 33.53 48.61 -0.01
C SER A 36 33.50 49.96 -0.72
N ARG A 37 34.30 50.96 -0.34
CA ARG A 37 34.31 52.28 -0.98
C ARG A 37 35.54 52.43 -1.86
N ILE A 38 35.31 52.54 -3.17
CA ILE A 38 36.36 52.75 -4.17
C ILE A 38 36.26 54.18 -4.67
N THR A 39 37.32 54.96 -4.48
CA THR A 39 37.43 56.30 -5.06
C THR A 39 38.17 56.22 -6.38
N TYR A 40 37.50 56.63 -7.44
CA TYR A 40 38.05 56.79 -8.78
C TYR A 40 38.43 58.25 -9.01
N GLY A 41 39.47 58.48 -9.80
CA GLY A 41 39.92 59.81 -10.23
C GLY A 41 40.42 59.77 -11.66
N CYS A 42 40.29 60.89 -12.38
CA CYS A 42 40.87 61.05 -13.70
C CYS A 42 42.21 61.78 -13.58
N THR A 43 43.29 61.01 -13.51
CA THR A 43 44.66 61.57 -13.40
C THR A 43 45.18 62.15 -14.71
N GLY A 44 44.57 61.79 -15.85
CA GLY A 44 45.10 62.16 -17.17
C GLY A 44 46.48 61.56 -17.47
N ALA A 45 46.90 60.57 -16.67
CA ALA A 45 48.17 59.87 -16.81
C ALA A 45 48.02 58.67 -17.75
N THR A 46 48.95 58.57 -18.70
CA THR A 46 49.15 57.41 -19.56
C THR A 46 50.50 56.78 -19.24
N TYR A 47 50.53 55.45 -19.29
CA TYR A 47 51.72 54.65 -18.98
C TYR A 47 52.20 53.98 -20.26
N ASP A 48 53.43 54.25 -20.66
CA ASP A 48 54.13 53.57 -21.74
C ASP A 48 55.50 53.06 -21.26
N ASP A 49 56.28 52.47 -22.17
CA ASP A 49 57.63 51.96 -21.89
C ASP A 49 58.62 53.06 -21.45
N LYS A 50 58.26 54.34 -21.61
CA LYS A 50 59.06 55.51 -21.20
C LYS A 50 58.61 56.09 -19.85
N GLY A 51 57.56 55.55 -19.25
CA GLY A 51 57.07 55.91 -17.92
C GLY A 51 55.71 56.62 -17.94
N CYS A 52 55.41 57.30 -16.84
CA CYS A 52 54.14 58.02 -16.66
C CYS A 52 54.24 59.40 -17.32
N HIS A 53 53.34 59.68 -18.28
CA HIS A 53 53.20 60.98 -18.90
C HIS A 53 51.75 61.48 -18.77
N TYR A 54 51.59 62.78 -18.57
CA TYR A 54 50.29 63.42 -18.44
C TYR A 54 49.87 64.03 -19.77
N ALA A 55 48.56 64.03 -20.05
CA ALA A 55 48.03 64.76 -21.20
C ALA A 55 48.37 66.27 -21.11
N GLU A 56 48.38 66.95 -22.26
CA GLU A 56 48.79 68.36 -22.33
C GLU A 56 47.97 69.24 -21.38
N GLY A 57 48.66 70.07 -20.58
CA GLY A 57 48.04 70.93 -19.56
C GLY A 57 47.58 70.20 -18.28
N ARG A 58 47.85 68.89 -18.16
CA ARG A 58 47.55 68.09 -16.96
C ARG A 58 48.77 67.92 -16.07
N SER A 59 48.56 67.79 -14.77
CA SER A 59 49.64 67.48 -13.81
C SER A 59 49.13 66.63 -12.66
N ILE A 60 50.04 66.19 -11.78
CA ILE A 60 49.66 65.43 -10.59
C ILE A 60 48.73 66.29 -9.70
N ALA A 61 47.56 65.75 -9.39
CA ALA A 61 46.56 66.40 -8.55
C ALA A 61 46.11 67.80 -9.03
N ASP A 62 45.92 67.98 -10.34
CA ASP A 62 45.32 69.17 -10.91
C ASP A 62 43.82 69.35 -10.61
N ASP A 63 43.26 70.52 -10.92
CA ASP A 63 41.83 70.84 -10.70
C ASP A 63 40.91 69.79 -11.35
N HIS A 64 41.30 69.26 -12.51
CA HIS A 64 40.55 68.21 -13.17
C HIS A 64 40.59 66.91 -12.35
N TYR A 65 41.75 66.52 -11.83
CA TYR A 65 41.86 65.39 -10.92
C TYR A 65 40.95 65.59 -9.71
N GLU A 66 40.99 66.75 -9.05
CA GLU A 66 40.16 67.02 -7.86
C GLU A 66 38.65 66.97 -8.18
N GLN A 67 38.22 67.67 -9.23
CA GLN A 67 36.81 67.75 -9.64
C GLN A 67 36.29 66.43 -10.20
N SER A 68 37.14 65.61 -10.82
CA SER A 68 36.73 64.35 -11.42
C SER A 68 36.44 63.25 -10.40
N ARG A 69 36.85 63.38 -9.13
CA ARG A 69 36.79 62.28 -8.15
C ARG A 69 35.36 61.84 -7.86
N VAL A 70 35.14 60.54 -7.95
CA VAL A 70 33.87 59.90 -7.55
C VAL A 70 34.17 58.74 -6.62
N THR A 71 33.35 58.58 -5.58
CA THR A 71 33.42 57.40 -4.69
C THR A 71 32.23 56.51 -4.94
N VAL A 72 32.48 55.30 -5.38
CA VAL A 72 31.48 54.27 -5.65
C VAL A 72 31.52 53.24 -4.54
N VAL A 73 30.34 52.77 -4.11
CA VAL A 73 30.23 51.60 -3.22
C VAL A 73 30.27 50.35 -4.08
N ASP A 74 31.33 49.57 -3.91
CA ASP A 74 31.45 48.24 -4.46
C ASP A 74 30.58 47.27 -3.67
N VAL A 75 29.68 46.61 -4.39
CA VAL A 75 28.76 45.58 -3.87
C VAL A 75 29.09 44.22 -4.45
N SER A 76 30.20 44.10 -5.19
CA SER A 76 30.64 42.85 -5.79
C SER A 76 30.98 41.85 -4.68
N ASN A 77 30.54 40.61 -4.85
CA ASN A 77 30.79 39.56 -3.86
C ASN A 77 31.09 38.23 -4.57
N PRO A 78 32.35 37.77 -4.59
CA PRO A 78 32.73 36.53 -5.26
C PRO A 78 32.11 35.30 -4.60
N ASP A 79 31.86 35.32 -3.28
CA ASP A 79 31.28 34.19 -2.55
C ASP A 79 29.83 33.96 -2.99
N VAL A 80 29.08 35.03 -3.25
CA VAL A 80 27.70 34.93 -3.77
C VAL A 80 27.70 34.34 -5.18
N LEU A 81 28.67 34.71 -6.03
CA LEU A 81 28.79 34.12 -7.38
C LEU A 81 29.15 32.64 -7.32
N ALA A 82 30.09 32.25 -6.45
CA ALA A 82 30.45 30.85 -6.23
C ALA A 82 29.25 30.01 -5.75
N LEU A 83 28.44 30.56 -4.84
CA LEU A 83 27.20 29.90 -4.38
C LEU A 83 26.17 29.75 -5.51
N LEU A 84 26.08 30.71 -6.44
CA LEU A 84 25.19 30.60 -7.60
C LEU A 84 25.65 29.51 -8.57
N ASP A 85 26.97 29.38 -8.81
CA ASP A 85 27.57 28.30 -9.61
C ASP A 85 27.32 26.93 -8.97
N GLU A 86 27.54 26.81 -7.66
CA GLU A 86 27.30 25.58 -6.92
C GLU A 86 25.81 25.18 -6.97
N LEU A 87 24.89 26.14 -6.82
CA LEU A 87 23.46 25.90 -6.91
C LEU A 87 23.03 25.45 -8.32
N GLU A 88 23.66 25.99 -9.38
CA GLU A 88 23.42 25.58 -10.76
C GLU A 88 23.92 24.14 -11.01
N HIS A 89 25.09 23.80 -10.49
CA HIS A 89 25.61 22.44 -10.52
C HIS A 89 24.69 21.44 -9.80
N TYR A 90 24.19 21.76 -8.60
CA TYR A 90 23.27 20.88 -7.89
C TYR A 90 21.94 20.69 -8.61
N LYS A 91 21.36 21.76 -9.19
CA LYS A 91 20.15 21.63 -10.01
C LYS A 91 20.35 20.72 -11.21
N SER A 92 21.47 20.87 -11.93
CA SER A 92 21.80 19.98 -13.05
C SER A 92 21.97 18.53 -12.60
N ARG A 93 22.50 18.29 -11.40
CA ARG A 93 22.59 16.95 -10.81
C ARG A 93 21.22 16.38 -10.44
N GLU A 94 20.34 17.18 -9.84
CA GLU A 94 18.96 16.78 -9.53
C GLU A 94 18.17 16.39 -10.78
N GLU A 95 18.30 17.15 -11.87
CA GLU A 95 17.67 16.84 -13.16
C GLU A 95 18.16 15.49 -13.72
N ARG A 96 19.47 15.24 -13.67
CA ARG A 96 20.05 13.95 -14.09
C ARG A 96 19.56 12.78 -13.25
N VAL A 97 19.50 12.95 -11.93
CA VAL A 97 19.00 11.92 -11.00
C VAL A 97 17.53 11.65 -11.27
N THR A 98 16.72 12.69 -11.46
CA THR A 98 15.29 12.56 -11.77
C THR A 98 15.08 11.77 -13.05
N LYS A 99 15.85 12.08 -14.11
CA LYS A 99 15.80 11.34 -15.37
C LYS A 99 16.18 9.87 -15.18
N LEU A 100 17.28 9.60 -14.46
CA LEU A 100 17.73 8.24 -14.18
C LEU A 100 16.67 7.43 -13.40
N VAL A 101 16.03 8.04 -12.41
CA VAL A 101 14.96 7.41 -11.62
C VAL A 101 13.75 7.08 -12.51
N MET A 102 13.35 8.00 -13.40
CA MET A 102 12.27 7.76 -14.35
C MET A 102 12.60 6.60 -15.30
N ASP A 103 13.79 6.62 -15.91
CA ASP A 103 14.24 5.56 -16.82
C ASP A 103 14.29 4.20 -16.10
N ASN A 104 14.82 4.17 -14.88
CA ASN A 104 14.87 2.96 -14.05
C ASN A 104 13.47 2.45 -13.68
N SER A 105 12.54 3.34 -13.31
CA SER A 105 11.14 3.00 -13.03
C SER A 105 10.47 2.31 -14.23
N THR A 106 10.62 2.89 -15.43
CA THR A 106 10.03 2.28 -16.64
C THR A 106 10.63 0.91 -16.96
N SER A 107 11.92 0.71 -16.67
CA SER A 107 12.58 -0.58 -16.80
C SER A 107 12.02 -1.61 -15.80
N TRP A 108 11.80 -1.22 -14.54
CA TRP A 108 11.20 -2.11 -13.54
C TRP A 108 9.76 -2.49 -13.90
N ASP A 109 8.94 -1.55 -14.37
CA ASP A 109 7.57 -1.83 -14.82
C ASP A 109 7.54 -2.88 -15.94
N ALA A 110 8.48 -2.78 -16.89
CA ALA A 110 8.61 -3.76 -17.96
C ALA A 110 9.05 -5.14 -17.46
N LEU A 111 9.91 -5.20 -16.44
CA LEU A 111 10.33 -6.46 -15.82
C LEU A 111 9.20 -7.11 -15.02
N TYR A 112 8.45 -6.34 -14.23
CA TYR A 112 7.30 -6.87 -13.47
C TYR A 112 6.23 -7.47 -14.40
N LYS A 113 5.91 -6.81 -15.52
CA LYS A 113 4.97 -7.38 -16.51
C LYS A 113 5.45 -8.71 -17.10
N LYS A 114 6.76 -8.84 -17.35
CA LYS A 114 7.35 -10.09 -17.84
C LYS A 114 7.32 -11.19 -16.78
N LEU A 115 7.54 -10.84 -15.52
CA LEU A 115 7.47 -11.75 -14.39
C LEU A 115 6.04 -12.28 -14.23
N GLU A 116 5.04 -11.40 -14.18
CA GLU A 116 3.63 -11.77 -14.06
C GLU A 116 3.19 -12.68 -15.23
N ALA A 117 3.61 -12.37 -16.45
CA ALA A 117 3.33 -13.21 -17.61
C ALA A 117 4.04 -14.58 -17.54
N ALA A 118 5.25 -14.65 -16.98
CA ALA A 118 5.96 -15.90 -16.79
C ALA A 118 5.30 -16.77 -15.72
N GLU A 119 4.87 -16.18 -14.59
CA GLU A 119 4.14 -16.86 -13.53
C GLU A 119 2.83 -17.46 -14.04
N LYS A 120 2.06 -16.71 -14.84
CA LYS A 120 0.85 -17.22 -15.49
C LYS A 120 1.14 -18.43 -16.38
N ARG A 121 2.18 -18.37 -17.22
CA ARG A 121 2.59 -19.52 -18.06
C ARG A 121 3.01 -20.73 -17.22
N ILE A 122 3.71 -20.52 -16.10
CA ILE A 122 4.10 -21.62 -15.21
C ILE A 122 2.87 -22.26 -14.58
N ALA A 123 1.90 -21.47 -14.14
CA ALA A 123 0.64 -21.98 -13.59
C ALA A 123 -0.18 -22.76 -14.62
N GLU A 124 -0.25 -22.28 -15.87
CA GLU A 124 -0.88 -23.01 -16.97
C GLU A 124 -0.16 -24.34 -17.26
N GLN A 125 1.18 -24.31 -17.33
CA GLN A 125 1.98 -25.51 -17.56
C GLN A 125 1.84 -26.54 -16.43
N SER A 126 1.83 -26.09 -15.16
CA SER A 126 1.66 -26.99 -14.02
C SER A 126 0.29 -27.65 -14.02
N ALA A 127 -0.77 -26.91 -14.39
CA ALA A 127 -2.11 -27.47 -14.56
C ALA A 127 -2.17 -28.53 -15.68
N ILE A 128 -1.51 -28.27 -16.82
CA ILE A 128 -1.43 -29.24 -17.93
C ILE A 128 -0.68 -30.50 -17.50
N VAL A 129 0.46 -30.36 -16.81
CA VAL A 129 1.24 -31.50 -16.31
C VAL A 129 0.42 -32.33 -15.33
N ALA A 130 -0.27 -31.69 -14.37
CA ALA A 130 -1.13 -32.39 -13.42
C ALA A 130 -2.29 -33.14 -14.12
N ALA A 131 -2.89 -32.54 -15.15
CA ALA A 131 -3.92 -33.21 -15.95
C ALA A 131 -3.35 -34.40 -16.74
N ALA A 132 -2.16 -34.23 -17.34
CA ALA A 132 -1.47 -35.29 -18.07
C ALA A 132 -1.09 -36.46 -17.14
N GLU A 133 -0.60 -36.20 -15.93
CA GLU A 133 -0.32 -37.24 -14.93
C GLU A 133 -1.58 -38.04 -14.56
N LYS A 134 -2.71 -37.35 -14.32
CA LYS A 134 -3.99 -38.02 -14.06
C LYS A 134 -4.39 -38.93 -15.22
N LEU A 135 -4.27 -38.45 -16.45
CA LEU A 135 -4.58 -39.23 -17.66
C LEU A 135 -3.69 -40.47 -17.79
N VAL A 136 -2.38 -40.32 -17.59
CA VAL A 136 -1.43 -41.45 -17.63
C VAL A 136 -1.76 -42.47 -16.54
N ARG A 137 -2.08 -42.02 -15.32
CA ARG A 137 -2.45 -42.90 -14.21
C ARG A 137 -3.74 -43.68 -14.49
N CYS A 138 -4.75 -43.03 -15.06
CA CYS A 138 -6.00 -43.68 -15.47
C CYS A 138 -5.78 -44.68 -16.61
N LYS A 139 -5.02 -44.31 -17.65
CA LYS A 139 -4.70 -45.20 -18.77
C LYS A 139 -3.89 -46.42 -18.31
N GLY A 140 -2.92 -46.23 -17.43
CA GLY A 140 -2.11 -47.32 -16.84
C GLY A 140 -2.97 -48.32 -16.06
N ARG A 141 -3.86 -47.83 -15.18
CA ARG A 141 -4.82 -48.67 -14.46
C ARG A 141 -5.76 -49.43 -15.40
N TYR A 142 -6.39 -48.72 -16.34
CA TYR A 142 -7.34 -49.32 -17.29
C TYR A 142 -6.72 -50.44 -18.14
N HIS A 143 -5.52 -50.22 -18.71
CA HIS A 143 -4.86 -51.25 -19.51
C HIS A 143 -4.40 -52.45 -18.68
N SER A 144 -3.89 -52.21 -17.47
CA SER A 144 -3.52 -53.32 -16.57
C SER A 144 -4.74 -54.16 -16.20
N GLU A 145 -5.86 -53.54 -15.86
CA GLU A 145 -7.09 -54.23 -15.50
C GLU A 145 -7.69 -55.00 -16.69
N LEU A 146 -7.68 -54.41 -17.90
CA LEU A 146 -8.10 -55.08 -19.13
C LEU A 146 -7.24 -56.32 -19.41
N ASN A 147 -5.92 -56.21 -19.23
CA ASN A 147 -4.97 -57.32 -19.41
C ASN A 147 -5.19 -58.43 -18.37
N TYR A 148 -5.43 -58.09 -17.10
CA TYR A 148 -5.73 -59.08 -16.05
C TYR A 148 -7.05 -59.82 -16.34
N ARG A 149 -8.10 -59.11 -16.78
CA ARG A 149 -9.39 -59.71 -17.15
C ARG A 149 -9.26 -60.63 -18.38
N ALA A 150 -8.48 -60.21 -19.39
CA ALA A 150 -8.23 -61.03 -20.57
C ALA A 150 -7.48 -62.34 -20.23
N LEU A 151 -6.47 -62.26 -19.36
CA LEU A 151 -5.75 -63.43 -18.85
C LEU A 151 -6.66 -64.35 -18.03
N ALA A 152 -7.43 -63.81 -17.09
CA ALA A 152 -8.35 -64.60 -16.27
C ALA A 152 -9.37 -65.37 -17.12
N LYS A 153 -9.91 -64.74 -18.17
CA LYS A 153 -10.79 -65.38 -19.15
C LYS A 153 -10.09 -66.49 -19.94
N LEU A 154 -8.84 -66.27 -20.36
CA LEU A 154 -8.05 -67.26 -21.10
C LEU A 154 -7.77 -68.52 -20.27
N PHE A 155 -7.51 -68.34 -18.97
CA PHE A 155 -7.22 -69.43 -18.04
C PHE A 155 -8.46 -69.99 -17.33
N GLY A 156 -9.67 -69.49 -17.64
CA GLY A 156 -10.93 -69.96 -17.06
C GLY A 156 -11.07 -69.71 -15.56
N VAL A 157 -10.31 -68.77 -15.00
CA VAL A 157 -10.31 -68.44 -13.57
C VAL A 157 -11.31 -67.31 -13.33
N VAL A 158 -12.27 -67.54 -12.43
CA VAL A 158 -13.19 -66.48 -11.96
C VAL A 158 -12.36 -65.44 -11.21
N THR A 159 -12.53 -64.15 -11.50
CA THR A 159 -11.87 -63.05 -10.77
C THR A 159 -12.73 -62.64 -9.56
N PRO A 160 -12.45 -63.14 -8.33
CA PRO A 160 -13.33 -62.92 -7.18
C PRO A 160 -13.37 -61.48 -6.67
N ASP A 161 -12.33 -60.68 -6.92
CA ASP A 161 -12.19 -59.31 -6.37
C ASP A 161 -12.47 -58.19 -7.37
N LEU A 162 -12.76 -58.50 -8.64
CA LEU A 162 -13.03 -57.46 -9.64
C LEU A 162 -14.54 -57.36 -9.87
N PRO A 163 -15.19 -56.23 -9.51
CA PRO A 163 -16.61 -56.05 -9.79
C PRO A 163 -16.89 -56.18 -11.30
N PRO A 164 -18.13 -56.57 -11.68
CA PRO A 164 -18.52 -56.65 -13.08
C PRO A 164 -18.28 -55.30 -13.77
N LEU A 165 -17.72 -55.30 -14.99
CA LEU A 165 -17.65 -54.09 -15.81
C LEU A 165 -19.04 -53.79 -16.38
N GLU A 166 -19.93 -53.28 -15.54
CA GLU A 166 -21.13 -52.60 -16.00
C GLU A 166 -20.69 -51.32 -16.71
N HIS A 167 -20.74 -51.36 -18.04
CA HIS A 167 -20.65 -50.16 -18.84
C HIS A 167 -21.97 -49.40 -18.71
N GLU A 168 -22.06 -48.51 -17.73
CA GLU A 168 -22.90 -47.30 -17.79
C GLU A 168 -22.69 -46.46 -16.52
N ASN A 169 -21.98 -45.33 -16.64
CA ASN A 169 -22.19 -44.02 -15.98
C ASN A 169 -22.73 -43.88 -14.52
N VAL A 170 -22.75 -44.88 -13.64
CA VAL A 170 -23.44 -44.75 -12.33
C VAL A 170 -22.48 -44.36 -11.18
N HIS A 171 -21.17 -44.56 -11.27
CA HIS A 171 -20.26 -44.20 -10.17
C HIS A 171 -19.81 -42.72 -10.09
N TYR A 172 -20.10 -41.91 -11.11
CA TYR A 172 -19.99 -40.44 -10.99
C TYR A 172 -21.31 -39.81 -10.51
N ALA A 173 -22.44 -40.52 -10.60
CA ALA A 173 -23.73 -39.98 -10.19
C ALA A 173 -23.75 -39.74 -8.67
N ASP A 174 -23.39 -40.74 -7.86
CA ASP A 174 -23.45 -40.61 -6.40
C ASP A 174 -22.49 -39.55 -5.84
N ALA A 175 -21.26 -39.47 -6.37
CA ALA A 175 -20.27 -38.47 -5.96
C ALA A 175 -20.65 -37.05 -6.45
N ALA A 176 -21.10 -36.92 -7.70
CA ALA A 176 -21.56 -35.64 -8.24
C ALA A 176 -22.86 -35.18 -7.55
N GLU A 177 -23.74 -36.09 -7.15
CA GLU A 177 -24.97 -35.75 -6.43
C GLU A 177 -24.68 -35.19 -5.02
N VAL A 178 -23.69 -35.74 -4.31
CA VAL A 178 -23.22 -35.18 -3.02
C VAL A 178 -22.59 -33.80 -3.21
N GLU A 179 -21.78 -33.60 -4.26
CA GLU A 179 -21.21 -32.27 -4.55
C GLU A 179 -22.27 -31.25 -4.98
N ILE A 180 -23.22 -31.65 -5.83
CA ILE A 180 -24.33 -30.80 -6.28
C ILE A 180 -25.22 -30.38 -5.10
N THR A 181 -25.49 -31.29 -4.15
CA THR A 181 -26.28 -30.97 -2.95
C THR A 181 -25.55 -30.03 -2.00
N ALA A 182 -24.25 -30.22 -1.79
CA ALA A 182 -23.42 -29.30 -1.00
C ALA A 182 -23.34 -27.90 -1.65
N LEU A 183 -23.17 -27.82 -2.96
CA LEU A 183 -23.16 -26.56 -3.70
C LEU A 183 -24.52 -25.84 -3.64
N ARG A 184 -25.63 -26.58 -3.75
CA ARG A 184 -26.99 -26.02 -3.60
C ARG A 184 -27.23 -25.43 -2.21
N GLN A 185 -26.78 -26.12 -1.15
CA GLN A 185 -26.86 -25.60 0.22
C GLN A 185 -26.05 -24.31 0.38
N ARG A 186 -24.84 -24.26 -0.20
CA ARG A 186 -24.00 -23.06 -0.15
C ARG A 186 -24.61 -21.88 -0.92
N ILE A 187 -25.26 -22.13 -2.06
CA ILE A 187 -25.99 -21.10 -2.80
C ILE A 187 -27.13 -20.53 -1.96
N GLN A 188 -27.96 -21.38 -1.33
CA GLN A 188 -29.04 -20.93 -0.45
C GLN A 188 -28.54 -20.11 0.74
N GLU A 189 -27.43 -20.51 1.36
CA GLU A 189 -26.81 -19.76 2.44
C GLU A 189 -26.32 -18.38 1.98
N LEU A 190 -25.71 -18.31 0.79
CA LEU A 190 -25.24 -17.05 0.21
C LEU A 190 -26.40 -16.13 -0.18
N GLU A 191 -27.48 -16.67 -0.75
CA GLU A 191 -28.70 -15.93 -1.07
C GLU A 191 -29.34 -15.34 0.20
N ALA A 192 -29.42 -16.12 1.29
CA ALA A 192 -29.92 -15.62 2.57
C ALA A 192 -29.04 -14.51 3.15
N LYS A 193 -27.71 -14.64 3.08
CA LYS A 193 -26.78 -13.59 3.53
C LYS A 193 -26.93 -12.32 2.71
N LEU A 194 -27.08 -12.44 1.40
CA LEU A 194 -27.30 -11.30 0.51
C LEU A 194 -28.60 -10.58 0.87
N GLU A 195 -29.69 -11.31 1.11
CA GLU A 195 -30.97 -10.73 1.52
C GLU A 195 -30.87 -10.01 2.87
N THR A 196 -30.10 -10.55 3.84
CA THR A 196 -29.89 -9.86 5.12
C THR A 196 -29.05 -8.59 4.99
N ALA A 197 -28.03 -8.61 4.12
CA ALA A 197 -27.18 -7.44 3.87
C ALA A 197 -27.96 -6.30 3.21
N ASP A 198 -28.81 -6.62 2.24
CA ASP A 198 -29.69 -5.65 1.57
C ASP A 198 -30.64 -4.98 2.57
N LYS A 199 -31.27 -5.77 3.44
CA LYS A 199 -32.13 -5.25 4.53
C LYS A 199 -31.40 -4.36 5.52
N LEU A 200 -30.14 -4.68 5.85
CA LEU A 200 -29.30 -3.85 6.73
C LEU A 200 -28.96 -2.53 6.07
N GLN A 201 -28.58 -2.54 4.79
CA GLN A 201 -28.31 -1.33 4.01
C GLN A 201 -29.54 -0.42 3.94
N ASP A 202 -30.72 -0.99 3.68
CA ASP A 202 -31.98 -0.25 3.67
C ASP A 202 -32.34 0.34 5.03
N SER A 203 -32.00 -0.35 6.13
CA SER A 203 -32.22 0.16 7.50
C SER A 203 -31.28 1.32 7.84
N ALA A 204 -29.98 1.19 7.52
CA ALA A 204 -28.98 2.23 7.75
C ALA A 204 -29.27 3.49 6.90
N PHE A 205 -29.69 3.30 5.65
CA PHE A 205 -30.10 4.40 4.77
C PHE A 205 -31.30 5.15 5.36
N ARG A 206 -32.33 4.44 5.84
CA ARG A 206 -33.50 5.06 6.48
C ARG A 206 -33.15 5.84 7.73
N ASP A 207 -32.30 5.30 8.59
CA ASP A 207 -31.92 5.95 9.84
C ASP A 207 -31.08 7.21 9.57
N GLY A 208 -30.15 7.14 8.61
CA GLY A 208 -29.41 8.30 8.12
C GLY A 208 -30.33 9.37 7.53
N LEU A 209 -31.31 8.97 6.72
CA LEU A 209 -32.27 9.89 6.10
C LEU A 209 -33.16 10.58 7.13
N LYS A 210 -33.66 9.85 8.14
CA LYS A 210 -34.42 10.44 9.26
C LYS A 210 -33.58 11.44 10.05
N ALA A 211 -32.32 11.10 10.34
CA ALA A 211 -31.41 11.98 11.06
C ALA A 211 -31.15 13.27 10.26
N GLY A 212 -30.81 13.15 8.97
CA GLY A 212 -30.59 14.30 8.08
C GLY A 212 -31.81 15.21 7.96
N PHE A 213 -33.01 14.62 7.85
CA PHE A 213 -34.27 15.36 7.85
C PHE A 213 -34.49 16.11 9.17
N SER A 214 -34.22 15.46 10.32
CA SER A 214 -34.36 16.09 11.65
C SER A 214 -33.38 17.24 11.88
N TYR A 215 -32.20 17.21 11.25
CA TYR A 215 -31.21 18.29 11.27
C TYR A 215 -31.53 19.42 10.26
N GLY A 216 -32.66 19.35 9.54
CA GLY A 216 -33.07 20.39 8.59
C GLY A 216 -32.19 20.47 7.35
N GLN A 217 -31.49 19.38 6.97
CA GLN A 217 -30.60 19.38 5.81
C GLN A 217 -31.36 19.44 4.47
N THR A 218 -32.66 19.14 4.47
CA THR A 218 -33.55 19.16 3.30
C THR A 218 -34.94 19.63 3.70
N ASP A 219 -35.58 20.49 2.90
CA ASP A 219 -36.95 21.02 3.13
C ASP A 219 -38.01 20.38 2.20
N ASP A 220 -37.66 19.26 1.55
CA ASP A 220 -38.57 18.51 0.68
C ASP A 220 -39.28 17.38 1.44
N GLN A 221 -40.38 17.74 2.09
CA GLN A 221 -41.27 16.80 2.79
C GLN A 221 -41.79 15.69 1.86
N SER A 222 -42.01 16.01 0.57
CA SER A 222 -42.59 15.08 -0.38
C SER A 222 -41.59 14.01 -0.83
N GLY A 223 -40.36 14.43 -1.16
CA GLY A 223 -39.24 13.54 -1.49
C GLY A 223 -38.82 12.67 -0.31
N PHE A 224 -38.85 13.22 0.92
CA PHE A 224 -38.59 12.45 2.13
C PHE A 224 -39.62 11.32 2.33
N ALA A 225 -40.92 11.62 2.23
CA ALA A 225 -41.98 10.62 2.37
C ALA A 225 -41.89 9.53 1.27
N GLN A 226 -41.57 9.93 0.04
CA GLN A 226 -41.38 9.00 -1.07
C GLN A 226 -40.18 8.07 -0.84
N CYS A 227 -39.02 8.60 -0.42
CA CYS A 227 -37.86 7.78 -0.11
C CYS A 227 -38.13 6.84 1.08
N MET A 228 -38.74 7.34 2.16
CA MET A 228 -39.08 6.52 3.31
C MET A 228 -40.03 5.36 2.96
N SER A 229 -40.98 5.57 2.04
CA SER A 229 -41.89 4.52 1.58
C SER A 229 -41.22 3.50 0.67
N ALA A 230 -40.30 3.92 -0.19
CA ALA A 230 -39.55 3.02 -1.08
C ALA A 230 -38.67 2.02 -0.32
N TYR A 231 -38.08 2.45 0.81
CA TYR A 231 -37.20 1.63 1.63
C TYR A 231 -37.89 1.04 2.88
N SER A 232 -39.21 1.20 3.02
CA SER A 232 -39.94 0.64 4.17
C SER A 232 -39.91 -0.90 4.16
N PRO A 233 -39.85 -1.55 5.34
CA PRO A 233 -39.80 -3.00 5.39
C PRO A 233 -41.13 -3.53 4.86
N ARG A 234 -41.11 -4.33 3.79
CA ARG A 234 -42.27 -5.17 3.45
C ARG A 234 -42.46 -6.13 4.62
N ASP A 235 -43.65 -6.09 5.24
CA ASP A 235 -43.95 -6.76 6.50
C ASP A 235 -43.39 -8.18 6.60
N GLY A 236 -42.46 -8.37 7.55
CA GLY A 236 -41.88 -9.66 7.84
C GLY A 236 -40.61 -9.53 8.67
N ILE A 237 -40.75 -9.72 10.00
CA ILE A 237 -39.73 -9.98 11.03
C ILE A 237 -39.40 -8.79 11.93
N GLY A 238 -39.83 -8.91 13.19
CA GLY A 238 -39.48 -8.02 14.29
C GLY A 238 -38.01 -8.18 14.70
N VAL A 239 -37.24 -7.13 14.51
CA VAL A 239 -35.86 -7.03 14.99
C VAL A 239 -35.91 -6.79 16.50
N LYS A 240 -35.53 -7.81 17.29
CA LYS A 240 -35.15 -7.59 18.69
C LYS A 240 -33.85 -6.78 18.67
N GLN A 241 -33.85 -5.62 19.32
CA GLN A 241 -32.62 -4.86 19.59
C GLN A 241 -31.63 -5.78 20.33
N GLN A 242 -30.58 -6.20 19.63
CA GLN A 242 -29.36 -6.67 20.29
C GLN A 242 -28.44 -5.46 20.44
N GLN A 243 -28.10 -5.20 21.70
CA GLN A 243 -27.11 -4.21 22.08
C GLN A 243 -25.79 -4.48 21.34
N TYR A 244 -25.24 -3.40 20.80
CA TYR A 244 -23.89 -3.34 20.27
C TYR A 244 -22.88 -3.96 21.24
N SER A 245 -22.19 -5.01 20.79
CA SER A 245 -20.90 -5.42 21.31
C SER A 245 -19.86 -5.18 20.22
N VAL A 246 -18.78 -4.53 20.63
CA VAL A 246 -17.66 -4.11 19.79
C VAL A 246 -16.84 -5.35 19.46
N ASP A 247 -16.90 -5.82 18.21
CA ASP A 247 -16.05 -6.91 17.75
C ASP A 247 -14.71 -6.36 17.26
N SER A 248 -13.67 -6.59 18.06
CA SER A 248 -12.29 -6.65 17.61
C SER A 248 -11.87 -8.12 17.49
N GLU A 249 -11.30 -8.43 16.33
CA GLU A 249 -10.34 -9.52 16.03
C GLU A 249 -10.82 -10.98 16.02
N GLY A 250 -10.57 -11.63 14.87
CA GLY A 250 -10.28 -13.07 14.73
C GLY A 250 -11.48 -14.01 14.81
N SER A 251 -11.59 -14.95 13.87
CA SER A 251 -12.63 -15.99 13.80
C SER A 251 -12.68 -16.88 15.06
N ARG A 252 -13.40 -16.46 16.10
CA ARG A 252 -13.71 -17.27 17.28
C ARG A 252 -14.84 -18.24 16.99
N ASN A 253 -14.76 -19.45 17.55
CA ASN A 253 -15.85 -20.41 17.46
C ASN A 253 -17.06 -19.95 18.27
N GLN A 254 -18.27 -20.23 17.76
CA GLN A 254 -19.50 -19.94 18.52
C GLN A 254 -19.64 -20.90 19.72
N PRO A 255 -20.23 -20.45 20.84
CA PRO A 255 -20.44 -21.29 22.01
C PRO A 255 -21.26 -22.54 21.68
N GLY A 256 -20.78 -23.70 22.10
CA GLY A 256 -21.38 -24.98 21.77
C GLY A 256 -20.38 -26.13 21.85
N MET A 257 -20.83 -27.33 21.47
CA MET A 257 -19.94 -28.49 21.37
C MET A 257 -19.17 -28.40 20.05
N VAL A 258 -17.87 -28.12 20.14
CA VAL A 258 -16.98 -28.01 18.98
C VAL A 258 -16.02 -29.19 19.01
N VAL A 259 -15.76 -29.77 17.85
CA VAL A 259 -14.81 -30.87 17.71
C VAL A 259 -13.40 -30.33 17.98
N ALA A 260 -12.60 -31.04 18.79
CA ALA A 260 -11.31 -30.57 19.27
C ALA A 260 -10.37 -30.04 18.16
N VAL A 261 -10.36 -30.65 16.98
CA VAL A 261 -9.53 -30.21 15.84
C VAL A 261 -9.88 -28.82 15.29
N HIS A 262 -11.09 -28.32 15.58
CA HIS A 262 -11.56 -27.02 15.12
C HIS A 262 -11.37 -25.92 16.18
N ILE A 263 -10.86 -26.25 17.35
CA ILE A 263 -10.60 -25.28 18.42
C ILE A 263 -9.26 -24.59 18.14
N GLY A 264 -9.27 -23.26 18.21
CA GLY A 264 -8.11 -22.43 17.92
C GLY A 264 -7.66 -21.62 19.13
N ALA A 265 -6.47 -21.03 19.02
CA ALA A 265 -6.00 -20.03 19.98
C ALA A 265 -7.00 -18.87 20.09
N GLY A 266 -7.36 -18.49 21.31
CA GLY A 266 -8.35 -17.47 21.64
C GLY A 266 -9.78 -17.99 21.87
N ASP A 267 -10.05 -19.29 21.72
CA ASP A 267 -11.31 -19.90 22.14
C ASP A 267 -11.34 -20.12 23.66
N PHE A 268 -12.52 -19.98 24.27
CA PHE A 268 -12.73 -20.33 25.67
C PHE A 268 -13.39 -21.69 25.78
N VAL A 269 -12.75 -22.64 26.45
CA VAL A 269 -13.29 -24.00 26.62
C VAL A 269 -13.59 -24.30 28.08
N LYS A 270 -14.63 -25.10 28.32
CA LYS A 270 -15.00 -25.53 29.66
C LYS A 270 -14.53 -26.96 29.92
N VAL A 271 -13.53 -27.09 30.79
CA VAL A 271 -12.95 -28.38 31.16
C VAL A 271 -13.17 -28.61 32.65
N LYS A 272 -13.87 -29.70 33.00
CA LYS A 272 -14.18 -30.08 34.40
C LYS A 272 -14.82 -28.95 35.21
N GLY A 273 -15.69 -28.16 34.57
CA GLY A 273 -16.45 -27.08 35.20
C GLY A 273 -15.68 -25.75 35.35
N ARG A 274 -14.45 -25.64 34.84
CA ARG A 274 -13.68 -24.39 34.79
C ARG A 274 -13.48 -23.95 33.34
N VAL A 275 -13.48 -22.65 33.11
CA VAL A 275 -13.27 -22.05 31.79
C VAL A 275 -11.80 -21.71 31.62
N PHE A 276 -11.22 -22.08 30.49
CA PHE A 276 -9.84 -21.83 30.12
C PHE A 276 -9.79 -21.17 28.75
N GLU A 277 -8.91 -20.18 28.58
CA GLU A 277 -8.58 -19.62 27.28
C GLU A 277 -7.49 -20.47 26.64
N VAL A 278 -7.68 -20.84 25.38
CA VAL A 278 -6.73 -21.61 24.58
C VAL A 278 -5.64 -20.67 24.07
N GLU A 279 -4.39 -20.96 24.41
CA GLU A 279 -3.19 -20.21 24.00
C GLU A 279 -2.59 -20.79 22.71
N GLU A 280 -2.53 -22.12 22.60
CA GLU A 280 -1.94 -22.83 21.47
C GLU A 280 -2.64 -24.18 21.25
N THR A 281 -2.75 -24.59 19.98
CA THR A 281 -3.32 -25.88 19.60
C THR A 281 -2.35 -26.66 18.73
N ASP A 282 -2.10 -27.90 19.12
CA ASP A 282 -1.19 -28.81 18.41
C ASP A 282 -1.94 -30.08 17.99
N PHE A 283 -1.72 -30.55 16.76
CA PHE A 283 -2.43 -31.66 16.13
C PHE A 283 -1.44 -32.69 15.58
N ASP A 284 -1.46 -33.88 16.17
CA ASP A 284 -0.62 -35.01 15.76
C ASP A 284 -1.51 -36.21 15.41
N ASP A 285 -1.54 -36.60 14.13
CA ASP A 285 -2.19 -37.72 13.40
C ASP A 285 -3.49 -38.37 13.94
N HIS A 286 -3.77 -38.42 15.25
CA HIS A 286 -4.99 -38.91 15.90
C HIS A 286 -5.42 -38.10 17.15
N ASP A 287 -4.58 -37.22 17.71
CA ASP A 287 -4.82 -36.47 18.96
C ASP A 287 -4.68 -34.94 18.78
N VAL A 288 -5.44 -34.19 19.57
CA VAL A 288 -5.35 -32.72 19.71
C VAL A 288 -4.86 -32.38 21.12
N THR A 289 -3.89 -31.48 21.22
CA THR A 289 -3.43 -30.89 22.48
C THR A 289 -3.80 -29.40 22.51
N LEU A 290 -4.62 -29.00 23.47
CA LEU A 290 -4.97 -27.60 23.74
C LEU A 290 -4.16 -27.11 24.94
N TRP A 291 -3.31 -26.11 24.74
CA TRP A 291 -2.59 -25.41 25.80
C TRP A 291 -3.39 -24.22 26.28
N PHE A 292 -3.54 -24.07 27.60
CA PHE A 292 -4.32 -23.00 28.20
C PHE A 292 -3.45 -21.93 28.84
N VAL A 293 -3.95 -20.69 28.80
CA VAL A 293 -3.37 -19.56 29.53
C VAL A 293 -3.32 -19.92 31.03
N GLY A 294 -2.11 -20.06 31.57
CA GLY A 294 -1.86 -20.57 32.93
C GLY A 294 -1.21 -21.96 33.01
N GLY A 295 -0.79 -22.54 31.87
CA GLY A 295 0.09 -23.69 31.79
C GLY A 295 -0.56 -25.07 31.94
N ASN A 296 -1.90 -25.13 31.97
CA ASN A 296 -2.63 -26.39 31.92
C ASN A 296 -2.82 -26.83 30.46
N ALA A 297 -2.87 -28.14 30.21
CA ALA A 297 -3.15 -28.67 28.87
C ALA A 297 -4.26 -29.73 28.90
N LEU A 298 -5.07 -29.76 27.84
CA LEU A 298 -6.03 -30.83 27.57
C LEU A 298 -5.58 -31.60 26.34
N LYS A 299 -5.34 -32.90 26.49
CA LYS A 299 -5.11 -33.82 25.38
C LYS A 299 -6.34 -34.71 25.19
N CYS A 300 -6.88 -34.74 23.98
CA CYS A 300 -8.02 -35.58 23.61
C CYS A 300 -7.92 -36.04 22.14
N SER A 301 -8.75 -37.01 21.74
CA SER A 301 -8.78 -37.47 20.35
C SER A 301 -9.29 -36.36 19.42
N ALA A 302 -8.85 -36.37 18.17
CA ALA A 302 -9.23 -35.38 17.16
C ALA A 302 -10.74 -35.11 17.05
N GLY A 303 -11.56 -36.16 17.21
CA GLY A 303 -13.02 -36.12 17.15
C GLY A 303 -13.72 -35.80 18.47
N CYS A 304 -13.00 -35.50 19.55
CA CYS A 304 -13.59 -35.29 20.87
C CYS A 304 -14.42 -33.98 20.90
N PRO A 305 -15.70 -34.01 21.29
CA PRO A 305 -16.48 -32.79 21.47
C PRO A 305 -16.05 -32.08 22.74
N VAL A 306 -15.65 -30.82 22.62
CA VAL A 306 -15.26 -29.95 23.72
C VAL A 306 -16.22 -28.77 23.77
N GLU A 307 -16.69 -28.43 24.97
CA GLU A 307 -17.63 -27.33 25.20
C GLU A 307 -16.89 -25.99 25.07
N VAL A 308 -17.10 -25.28 23.97
CA VAL A 308 -16.67 -23.90 23.77
C VAL A 308 -17.72 -22.98 24.38
N VAL A 309 -17.28 -21.98 25.14
CA VAL A 309 -18.12 -20.99 25.82
C VAL A 309 -17.75 -19.59 25.36
N SER A 310 -18.66 -18.63 25.55
CA SER A 310 -18.31 -17.22 25.34
C SER A 310 -17.25 -16.78 26.35
N ALA A 311 -16.46 -15.77 25.98
CA ALA A 311 -15.55 -15.11 26.90
C ALA A 311 -16.27 -14.76 28.21
N PRO A 312 -15.69 -15.08 29.38
CA PRO A 312 -16.30 -14.76 30.65
C PRO A 312 -16.40 -13.23 30.78
N VAL A 313 -17.63 -12.71 30.84
CA VAL A 313 -17.88 -11.31 31.19
C VAL A 313 -17.38 -11.12 32.61
N ALA A 314 -16.41 -10.22 32.82
CA ALA A 314 -15.87 -9.91 34.13
C ALA A 314 -16.98 -9.40 35.06
N ALA A 315 -17.54 -10.30 35.85
CA ALA A 315 -18.48 -9.97 36.91
C ALA A 315 -17.71 -9.41 38.11
N ASP A 316 -17.94 -8.13 38.40
CA ASP A 316 -17.83 -7.47 39.70
C ASP A 316 -16.69 -7.92 40.62
N ILE A 317 -15.50 -7.37 40.40
CA ILE A 317 -14.54 -7.21 41.51
C ILE A 317 -15.10 -6.09 42.41
N LYS A 318 -15.91 -6.49 43.39
CA LYS A 318 -16.12 -5.70 44.60
C LYS A 318 -14.78 -5.57 45.29
N VAL A 319 -14.18 -4.38 45.24
CA VAL A 319 -13.18 -3.96 46.21
C VAL A 319 -13.84 -4.03 47.58
N LYS A 320 -13.43 -5.00 48.40
CA LYS A 320 -13.54 -4.93 49.85
C LYS A 320 -12.13 -4.66 50.37
N GLU A 321 -12.10 -3.73 51.33
CA GLU A 321 -10.94 -3.08 52.01
C GLU A 321 -9.63 -3.86 52.04
#